data_AF-A0A110A2K8-F1
#
_entry.id   AF-A0A110A2K8-F1
#
_cell.length_a   1.000
_cell.length_b   1.000
_cell.length_c   1.000
_cell.angle_alpha   90.00
_cell.angle_beta   90.00
_cell.angle_gamma   90.00
#
_symmetry.space_group_name_H-M   'P 1'
#
loop_
_entity.id
_entity.type
_entity.pdbx_description
1 polymer ?
#
loop_
_entity_poly.entity_id
_entity_poly.type
_entity_poly.pdbx_seq_one_letter_code
_entity_poly.pdbx_strand_id
1 'polypeptide(L)'
;MRSLLSDELDDQLDKVQTDIAASQIPIIILFEGGSGRVISRVINELDRNLEPRGINYFHPDVTGGEATAFAEIMKATPGKGEISLYDRSWYSLAVEYCNGDDRVMEAQIEAINSFERYLLDNGTFIIKIAFRMSNDDMNEYLKEYRPHTSIHNTFLSVNHVDRVKFRAVMPQILEGTDTKRAPWDIIDVKGVQETVEKTAETIIKRMKVCLKNAWTKSDCRTIKCCFPNPRKDLELDQDASDYNDRMDELSEELERLQILLAASGRTLVLGFEGWDAAGKGGAIKHICHALNPRGYKVARVKAPTQEDNEHTYLWRFARSMPDAGHITIFDRTWYGRMMVEPIEGFCTEEEYQRSAEEINGFEKVLTIHGTILIKFWLDIDKETQLQRFNDRKNDPLKQWKLTDEDWRNREKWDVYEKYIDTMISSTNTPYAPWIAVPANNKKAARVWIMESVVDRLKAELE
;
A
#
# COMPACT_ATOMS: atom_id res chain seq x y z
N MET A 1 11.62 -33.98 -16.68
CA MET A 1 11.16 -33.52 -18.02
C MET A 1 12.14 -32.42 -18.42
N ARG A 2 12.72 -32.48 -19.62
CA ARG A 2 13.78 -31.54 -20.05
C ARG A 2 13.22 -30.10 -20.06
N SER A 3 14.02 -29.11 -19.68
CA SER A 3 13.67 -27.69 -19.75
C SER A 3 13.24 -27.33 -21.17
N LEU A 4 12.29 -26.42 -21.33
CA LEU A 4 11.95 -25.85 -22.63
C LEU A 4 12.91 -24.75 -23.07
N LEU A 5 13.77 -24.26 -22.18
CA LEU A 5 14.80 -23.31 -22.53
C LEU A 5 16.00 -24.02 -23.15
N SER A 6 16.67 -23.34 -24.08
CA SER A 6 17.99 -23.75 -24.54
C SER A 6 19.01 -23.58 -23.42
N ASP A 7 20.04 -24.43 -23.40
CA ASP A 7 21.11 -24.36 -22.39
C ASP A 7 21.77 -22.97 -22.36
N GLU A 8 21.87 -22.29 -23.50
CA GLU A 8 22.38 -20.91 -23.58
C GLU A 8 21.47 -19.88 -22.89
N LEU A 9 20.15 -20.01 -23.03
CA LEU A 9 19.22 -19.09 -22.36
C LEU A 9 19.18 -19.35 -20.86
N ASP A 10 19.28 -20.60 -20.45
CA ASP A 10 19.35 -21.02 -19.05
C ASP A 10 20.57 -20.39 -18.34
N ASP A 11 21.77 -20.57 -18.91
CA ASP A 11 23.01 -19.97 -18.40
C ASP A 11 22.94 -18.43 -18.34
N GLN A 12 22.28 -17.80 -19.31
CA GLN A 12 22.10 -16.34 -19.32
C GLN A 12 21.13 -15.86 -18.23
N LEU A 13 20.09 -16.65 -17.95
CA LEU A 13 19.07 -16.34 -16.96
C LEU A 13 19.65 -16.45 -15.54
N ASP A 14 20.39 -17.52 -15.25
CA ASP A 14 21.08 -17.70 -13.96
C ASP A 14 22.12 -16.61 -13.71
N LYS A 15 22.94 -16.31 -14.73
CA LYS A 15 23.94 -15.24 -14.64
C LYS A 15 23.32 -13.88 -14.35
N VAL A 16 22.26 -13.50 -15.08
CA VAL A 16 21.64 -12.19 -14.88
C VAL A 16 20.93 -12.10 -13.53
N GLN A 17 20.34 -13.19 -13.04
CA GLN A 17 19.77 -13.24 -11.69
C GLN A 17 20.84 -13.02 -10.63
N THR A 18 21.99 -13.68 -10.76
CA THR A 18 23.13 -13.51 -9.85
C THR A 18 23.61 -12.06 -9.82
N ASP A 19 23.72 -11.42 -11.00
CA ASP A 19 24.11 -10.02 -11.11
C ASP A 19 23.08 -9.07 -10.45
N ILE A 20 21.78 -9.37 -10.55
CA ILE A 20 20.70 -8.63 -9.89
C ILE A 20 20.78 -8.76 -8.37
N ALA A 21 20.96 -9.99 -7.85
CA ALA A 21 21.12 -10.24 -6.43
C ALA A 21 22.34 -9.50 -5.86
N ALA A 22 23.47 -9.54 -6.56
CA ALA A 22 24.68 -8.81 -6.18
C ALA A 22 24.49 -7.28 -6.21
N SER A 23 23.65 -6.78 -7.12
CA SER A 23 23.30 -5.36 -7.24
C SER A 23 22.25 -4.90 -6.23
N GLN A 24 21.64 -5.82 -5.47
CA GLN A 24 20.60 -5.54 -4.47
C GLN A 24 19.37 -4.82 -5.05
N ILE A 25 19.09 -5.04 -6.33
CA ILE A 25 17.96 -4.43 -7.04
C ILE A 25 16.72 -5.32 -6.90
N PRO A 26 15.61 -4.85 -6.30
CA PRO A 26 14.34 -5.57 -6.34
C PRO A 26 13.74 -5.55 -7.76
N ILE A 27 13.25 -6.70 -8.25
CA ILE A 27 12.56 -6.79 -9.56
C ILE A 27 11.17 -7.40 -9.40
N ILE A 28 10.17 -6.74 -9.96
CA ILE A 28 8.83 -7.28 -10.16
C ILE A 28 8.66 -7.66 -11.62
N ILE A 29 8.20 -8.88 -11.87
CA ILE A 29 7.82 -9.36 -13.20
C ILE A 29 6.32 -9.66 -13.21
N LEU A 30 5.57 -8.94 -14.02
CA LEU A 30 4.13 -9.04 -14.15
C LEU A 30 3.77 -9.76 -15.45
N PHE A 31 2.92 -10.77 -15.35
CA PHE A 31 2.37 -11.48 -16.49
C PHE A 31 0.87 -11.21 -16.58
N GLU A 32 0.42 -10.66 -17.69
CA GLU A 32 -0.99 -10.38 -17.95
C GLU A 32 -1.40 -10.86 -19.35
N GLY A 33 -2.71 -11.01 -19.57
CA GLY A 33 -3.26 -11.42 -20.86
C GLY A 33 -3.19 -12.92 -21.15
N GLY A 34 -3.52 -13.28 -22.38
CA GLY A 34 -3.60 -14.68 -22.83
C GLY A 34 -4.53 -15.56 -21.98
N SER A 35 -4.23 -16.86 -21.95
CA SER A 35 -4.87 -17.84 -21.07
C SER A 35 -4.01 -18.07 -19.84
N GLY A 36 -4.62 -18.24 -18.66
CA GLY A 36 -3.88 -18.59 -17.44
C GLY A 36 -2.98 -19.82 -17.61
N ARG A 37 -3.30 -20.73 -18.55
CA ARG A 37 -2.43 -21.88 -18.90
C ARG A 37 -1.10 -21.47 -19.53
N VAL A 38 -1.08 -20.41 -20.33
CA VAL A 38 0.14 -19.87 -20.95
C VAL A 38 1.01 -19.28 -19.85
N ILE A 39 0.43 -18.40 -19.04
CA ILE A 39 1.12 -17.77 -17.91
C ILE A 39 1.69 -18.82 -16.95
N SER A 40 0.87 -19.77 -16.48
CA SER A 40 1.35 -20.84 -15.62
C SER A 40 2.46 -21.67 -16.27
N ARG A 41 2.40 -21.90 -17.59
CA ARG A 41 3.46 -22.68 -18.27
C ARG A 41 4.77 -21.92 -18.31
N VAL A 42 4.74 -20.65 -18.67
CA VAL A 42 5.90 -19.75 -18.66
C VAL A 42 6.50 -19.66 -17.28
N ILE A 43 5.70 -19.39 -16.26
CA ILE A 43 6.19 -19.24 -14.89
C ILE A 43 6.80 -20.55 -14.38
N ASN A 44 6.16 -21.70 -14.62
CA ASN A 44 6.73 -22.99 -14.24
C ASN A 44 8.05 -23.30 -14.94
N GLU A 45 8.29 -22.77 -16.14
CA GLU A 45 9.61 -22.92 -16.78
C GLU A 45 10.60 -21.91 -16.18
N LEU A 46 10.23 -20.65 -15.96
CA LEU A 46 11.12 -19.67 -15.31
C LEU A 46 11.54 -20.12 -13.90
N ASP A 47 10.59 -20.55 -13.07
CA ASP A 47 10.80 -21.01 -11.68
C ASP A 47 11.73 -22.25 -11.60
N ARG A 48 11.77 -23.06 -12.66
CA ARG A 48 12.67 -24.23 -12.74
C ARG A 48 14.12 -23.88 -13.08
N ASN A 49 14.32 -22.78 -13.80
CA ASN A 49 15.59 -22.41 -14.40
C ASN A 49 16.28 -21.26 -13.61
N LEU A 50 15.51 -20.46 -12.88
CA LEU A 50 16.04 -19.47 -11.93
C LEU A 50 16.31 -20.11 -10.55
N GLU A 51 17.29 -19.59 -9.82
CA GLU A 51 17.61 -20.02 -8.44
C GLU A 51 16.46 -19.66 -7.48
N PRO A 52 15.81 -20.65 -6.82
CA PRO A 52 14.63 -20.42 -5.99
C PRO A 52 14.83 -19.47 -4.82
N ARG A 53 16.05 -19.37 -4.25
CA ARG A 53 16.30 -18.48 -3.10
C ARG A 53 16.14 -17.00 -3.42
N GLY A 54 16.24 -16.63 -4.70
CA GLY A 54 16.11 -15.25 -5.14
C GLY A 54 14.75 -14.92 -5.74
N ILE A 55 13.77 -15.83 -5.64
CA ILE A 55 12.46 -15.69 -6.29
C ILE A 55 11.32 -15.84 -5.29
N ASN A 56 10.34 -14.96 -5.42
CA ASN A 56 9.03 -15.12 -4.82
C ASN A 56 7.99 -15.24 -5.94
N TYR A 57 7.04 -16.16 -5.79
CA TYR A 57 5.88 -16.24 -6.68
C TYR A 57 4.64 -15.79 -5.92
N PHE A 58 3.87 -14.89 -6.54
CA PHE A 58 2.67 -14.34 -5.96
C PHE A 58 1.48 -14.47 -6.91
N HIS A 59 0.41 -15.05 -6.38
CA HIS A 59 -0.89 -15.15 -7.02
C HIS A 59 -1.92 -14.46 -6.12
N PRO A 60 -2.38 -13.25 -6.42
CA PRO A 60 -3.37 -12.58 -5.59
C PRO A 60 -4.67 -13.37 -5.56
N ASP A 61 -5.14 -13.67 -4.35
CA ASP A 61 -6.49 -14.17 -4.14
C ASP A 61 -7.48 -13.00 -4.19
N VAL A 62 -8.03 -12.75 -5.37
CA VAL A 62 -9.02 -11.70 -5.61
C VAL A 62 -10.39 -12.02 -4.99
N THR A 63 -10.56 -13.20 -4.36
CA THR A 63 -11.82 -13.61 -3.72
C THR A 63 -11.92 -13.22 -2.24
N GLY A 64 -10.79 -12.85 -1.60
CA GLY A 64 -10.67 -12.59 -0.15
C GLY A 64 -11.24 -11.26 0.38
N GLY A 65 -12.10 -10.59 -0.40
CA GLY A 65 -12.60 -9.26 -0.08
C GLY A 65 -11.71 -8.16 -0.69
N GLU A 66 -12.33 -7.40 -1.58
CA GLU A 66 -11.78 -6.32 -2.40
C GLU A 66 -10.84 -5.36 -1.64
N ALA A 67 -11.15 -5.03 -0.38
CA ALA A 67 -10.42 -4.08 0.45
C ALA A 67 -9.03 -4.55 0.93
N THR A 68 -8.71 -5.83 0.81
CA THR A 68 -7.41 -6.40 1.26
C THR A 68 -6.42 -6.62 0.13
N ALA A 69 -6.91 -6.76 -1.10
CA ALA A 69 -6.12 -7.22 -2.24
C ALA A 69 -4.88 -6.35 -2.51
N PHE A 70 -5.01 -5.02 -2.41
CA PHE A 70 -3.87 -4.13 -2.62
C PHE A 70 -2.80 -4.25 -1.52
N ALA A 71 -3.22 -4.47 -0.27
CA ALA A 71 -2.27 -4.68 0.82
C ALA A 71 -1.51 -6.01 0.66
N GLU A 72 -2.16 -7.07 0.17
CA GLU A 72 -1.49 -8.33 -0.20
C GLU A 72 -0.47 -8.14 -1.33
N ILE A 73 -0.85 -7.42 -2.38
CA ILE A 73 0.03 -7.08 -3.50
C ILE A 73 1.27 -6.34 -3.01
N MET A 74 1.07 -5.34 -2.13
CA MET A 74 2.15 -4.58 -1.51
C MET A 74 3.05 -5.46 -0.66
N LYS A 75 2.49 -6.36 0.17
CA LYS A 75 3.27 -7.29 0.99
C LYS A 75 4.15 -8.22 0.14
N ALA A 76 3.69 -8.58 -1.05
CA ALA A 76 4.40 -9.48 -1.97
C ALA A 76 5.53 -8.81 -2.78
N THR A 77 5.70 -7.49 -2.68
CA THR A 77 6.80 -6.81 -3.39
C THR A 77 8.15 -7.32 -2.88
N PRO A 78 9.13 -7.54 -3.76
CA PRO A 78 10.40 -8.17 -3.42
C PRO A 78 11.25 -7.32 -2.48
N GLY A 79 12.10 -7.98 -1.71
CA GLY A 79 13.20 -7.33 -1.00
C GLY A 79 14.36 -6.99 -1.96
N LYS A 80 15.36 -6.27 -1.45
CA LYS A 80 16.58 -5.95 -2.18
C LYS A 80 17.27 -7.19 -2.75
N GLY A 81 17.45 -7.23 -4.06
CA GLY A 81 18.10 -8.32 -4.78
C GLY A 81 17.19 -9.52 -5.07
N GLU A 82 15.93 -9.47 -4.69
CA GLU A 82 14.94 -10.51 -4.98
C GLU A 82 14.12 -10.19 -6.23
N ILE A 83 13.53 -11.25 -6.80
CA ILE A 83 12.64 -11.18 -7.96
C ILE A 83 11.26 -11.70 -7.54
N SER A 84 10.20 -10.91 -7.68
CA SER A 84 8.82 -11.39 -7.49
C SER A 84 8.12 -11.59 -8.84
N LEU A 85 7.59 -12.79 -9.07
CA LEU A 85 6.79 -13.16 -10.24
C LEU A 85 5.29 -13.08 -9.90
N TYR A 86 4.53 -12.33 -10.70
CA TYR A 86 3.09 -12.15 -10.53
C TYR A 86 2.34 -12.71 -11.74
N ASP A 87 1.50 -13.72 -11.52
CA ASP A 87 0.67 -14.33 -12.58
C ASP A 87 -0.74 -13.75 -12.67
N ARG A 88 -1.09 -12.89 -11.71
CA ARG A 88 -2.15 -11.88 -11.69
C ARG A 88 -1.63 -10.72 -10.84
N SER A 89 -1.96 -9.50 -11.21
CA SER A 89 -1.39 -8.31 -10.54
C SER A 89 -2.45 -7.25 -10.23
N TRP A 90 -2.00 -6.04 -9.89
CA TRP A 90 -2.88 -4.87 -9.75
C TRP A 90 -3.64 -4.54 -11.05
N TYR A 91 -3.17 -5.01 -12.20
CA TYR A 91 -3.91 -4.91 -13.47
C TYR A 91 -5.17 -5.77 -13.47
N SER A 92 -5.02 -7.06 -13.14
CA SER A 92 -6.15 -7.97 -12.98
C SER A 92 -7.13 -7.44 -11.92
N LEU A 93 -6.64 -6.88 -10.80
CA LEU A 93 -7.48 -6.26 -9.79
C LEU A 93 -8.27 -5.07 -10.35
N ALA A 94 -7.63 -4.16 -11.08
CA ALA A 94 -8.28 -3.00 -11.68
C ALA A 94 -9.39 -3.39 -12.67
N VAL A 95 -9.18 -4.43 -13.48
CA VAL A 95 -10.21 -4.97 -14.39
C VAL A 95 -11.47 -5.35 -13.63
N GLU A 96 -11.37 -5.92 -12.42
CA GLU A 96 -12.54 -6.31 -11.62
C GLU A 96 -13.40 -5.11 -11.19
N TYR A 97 -12.85 -3.90 -11.07
CA TYR A 97 -13.63 -2.69 -10.73
C TYR A 97 -14.22 -1.99 -11.96
N CYS A 98 -13.66 -2.21 -13.14
CA CYS A 98 -14.08 -1.51 -14.35
C CYS A 98 -15.39 -2.07 -14.93
N ASN A 99 -16.53 -1.56 -14.47
CA ASN A 99 -17.88 -2.01 -14.90
C ASN A 99 -18.46 -1.20 -16.07
N GLY A 100 -17.61 -0.68 -16.96
CA GLY A 100 -18.03 0.12 -18.13
C GLY A 100 -18.23 1.62 -17.86
N ASP A 101 -17.82 2.11 -16.68
CA ASP A 101 -17.72 3.54 -16.38
C ASP A 101 -16.30 4.05 -16.69
N ASP A 102 -16.18 4.94 -17.67
CA ASP A 102 -14.91 5.53 -18.10
C ASP A 102 -14.20 6.28 -16.96
N ARG A 103 -14.94 6.88 -16.02
CA ARG A 103 -14.33 7.60 -14.88
C ARG A 103 -13.64 6.63 -13.92
N VAL A 104 -14.23 5.45 -13.73
CA VAL A 104 -13.62 4.39 -12.91
C VAL A 104 -12.38 3.87 -13.62
N MET A 105 -12.44 3.68 -14.94
CA MET A 105 -11.28 3.28 -15.73
C MET A 105 -10.12 4.26 -15.59
N GLU A 106 -10.37 5.55 -15.78
CA GLU A 106 -9.36 6.61 -15.66
C GLU A 106 -8.75 6.63 -14.24
N ALA A 107 -9.58 6.52 -13.21
CA ALA A 107 -9.13 6.48 -11.83
C ALA A 107 -8.23 5.26 -11.54
N GLN A 108 -8.55 4.09 -12.10
CA GLN A 108 -7.72 2.88 -11.98
C GLN A 108 -6.38 3.03 -12.70
N ILE A 109 -6.37 3.56 -13.93
CA ILE A 109 -5.14 3.81 -14.70
C ILE A 109 -4.24 4.81 -13.96
N GLU A 110 -4.81 5.88 -13.41
CA GLU A 110 -4.07 6.86 -12.62
C GLU A 110 -3.48 6.24 -11.35
N ALA A 111 -4.26 5.43 -10.63
CA ALA A 111 -3.84 4.70 -9.45
C ALA A 111 -2.67 3.74 -9.74
N ILE A 112 -2.77 2.94 -10.82
CA ILE A 112 -1.70 2.03 -11.25
C ILE A 112 -0.43 2.82 -11.56
N ASN A 113 -0.53 3.87 -12.38
CA ASN A 113 0.63 4.67 -12.75
C ASN A 113 1.30 5.36 -11.56
N SER A 114 0.50 5.78 -10.56
CA SER A 114 1.02 6.33 -9.31
C SER A 114 1.75 5.26 -8.50
N PHE A 115 1.20 4.07 -8.41
CA PHE A 115 1.81 2.96 -7.68
C PHE A 115 3.11 2.47 -8.33
N GLU A 116 3.14 2.30 -9.65
CA GLU A 116 4.36 1.94 -10.38
C GLU A 116 5.44 3.02 -10.24
N ARG A 117 5.06 4.30 -10.29
CA ARG A 117 5.98 5.42 -10.05
C ARG A 117 6.59 5.34 -8.65
N TYR A 118 5.77 5.11 -7.62
CA TYR A 118 6.24 4.90 -6.25
C TYR A 118 7.28 3.77 -6.18
N LEU A 119 6.98 2.60 -6.74
CA LEU A 119 7.91 1.46 -6.74
C LEU A 119 9.23 1.81 -7.44
N LEU A 120 9.16 2.39 -8.63
CA LEU A 120 10.33 2.78 -9.43
C LEU A 120 11.19 3.84 -8.73
N ASP A 121 10.56 4.83 -8.08
CA ASP A 121 11.26 5.89 -7.35
C ASP A 121 11.91 5.39 -6.06
N ASN A 122 11.37 4.31 -5.49
CA ASN A 122 11.93 3.59 -4.36
C ASN A 122 12.86 2.44 -4.77
N GLY A 123 13.24 2.36 -6.07
CA GLY A 123 14.33 1.50 -6.56
C GLY A 123 13.90 0.12 -7.07
N THR A 124 12.60 -0.17 -7.15
CA THR A 124 12.08 -1.45 -7.67
C THR A 124 11.93 -1.41 -9.18
N PHE A 125 12.44 -2.43 -9.88
CA PHE A 125 12.36 -2.52 -11.34
C PHE A 125 11.08 -3.24 -11.71
N ILE A 126 10.39 -2.79 -12.75
CA ILE A 126 9.14 -3.41 -13.19
C ILE A 126 9.32 -3.91 -14.62
N ILE A 127 9.11 -5.21 -14.81
CA ILE A 127 9.05 -5.87 -16.12
C ILE A 127 7.60 -6.28 -16.35
N LYS A 128 6.98 -5.80 -17.44
CA LYS A 128 5.56 -6.05 -17.73
C LYS A 128 5.43 -6.81 -19.03
N ILE A 129 4.83 -8.00 -18.97
CA ILE A 129 4.69 -8.89 -20.11
C ILE A 129 3.21 -9.15 -20.36
N ALA A 130 2.73 -8.78 -21.55
CA ALA A 130 1.37 -9.02 -22.00
C ALA A 130 1.34 -10.10 -23.08
N PHE A 131 0.62 -11.18 -22.82
CA PHE A 131 0.43 -12.24 -23.82
C PHE A 131 -0.75 -11.91 -24.73
N ARG A 132 -0.46 -11.76 -26.03
CA ARG A 132 -1.48 -11.59 -27.07
C ARG A 132 -1.76 -12.93 -27.74
N MET A 133 -3.04 -13.28 -27.84
CA MET A 133 -3.49 -14.54 -28.43
C MET A 133 -4.63 -14.29 -29.40
N SER A 134 -4.59 -14.88 -30.59
CA SER A 134 -5.78 -15.06 -31.42
C SER A 134 -6.57 -16.31 -30.99
N ASN A 135 -7.81 -16.46 -31.48
CA ASN A 135 -8.61 -17.66 -31.21
C ASN A 135 -8.02 -18.92 -31.89
N ASP A 136 -7.27 -18.77 -32.98
CA ASP A 136 -6.67 -19.89 -33.70
C ASP A 136 -5.42 -20.39 -32.97
N ASP A 137 -4.58 -19.48 -32.45
CA ASP A 137 -3.37 -19.81 -31.66
C ASP A 137 -3.71 -20.61 -30.39
N MET A 138 -4.86 -20.34 -29.78
CA MET A 138 -5.36 -21.10 -28.62
C MET A 138 -5.54 -22.58 -28.95
N ASN A 139 -6.09 -22.91 -30.11
CA ASN A 139 -6.35 -24.30 -30.50
C ASN A 139 -5.06 -25.06 -30.81
N GLU A 140 -4.04 -24.38 -31.32
CA GLU A 140 -2.73 -24.96 -31.59
C GLU A 140 -1.93 -25.16 -30.30
N TYR A 141 -1.87 -24.14 -29.44
CA TYR A 141 -1.24 -24.22 -28.11
C TYR A 141 -1.85 -25.34 -27.26
N LEU A 142 -3.17 -25.51 -27.31
CA LEU A 142 -3.87 -26.58 -26.57
C LEU A 142 -3.61 -27.99 -27.11
N LYS A 143 -3.24 -28.15 -28.39
CA LYS A 143 -2.84 -29.48 -28.92
C LYS A 143 -1.49 -29.91 -28.36
N GLU A 144 -0.58 -28.96 -28.13
CA GLU A 144 0.74 -29.21 -27.56
C GLU A 144 0.69 -29.33 -26.02
N TYR A 145 -0.21 -28.58 -25.38
CA TYR A 145 -0.39 -28.57 -23.93
C TYR A 145 -1.22 -29.77 -23.43
N ARG A 146 -0.55 -30.75 -22.80
CA ARG A 146 -1.06 -32.03 -22.26
C ARG A 146 -2.60 -32.20 -22.18
N PRO A 147 -3.19 -33.22 -22.84
CA PRO A 147 -4.64 -33.46 -22.86
C PRO A 147 -5.25 -34.05 -21.56
N HIS A 148 -4.46 -34.31 -20.52
CA HIS A 148 -4.92 -35.06 -19.33
C HIS A 148 -5.30 -34.22 -18.11
N THR A 149 -5.16 -32.89 -18.15
CA THR A 149 -5.64 -32.04 -17.06
C THR A 149 -7.07 -31.59 -17.36
N SER A 150 -8.01 -31.97 -16.49
CA SER A 150 -9.43 -31.59 -16.61
C SER A 150 -9.55 -30.08 -16.84
N ILE A 151 -10.26 -29.71 -17.91
CA ILE A 151 -10.54 -28.31 -18.26
C ILE A 151 -11.32 -27.59 -17.15
N HIS A 152 -12.02 -28.35 -16.31
CA HIS A 152 -12.94 -27.83 -15.30
C HIS A 152 -12.40 -27.91 -13.87
N ASN A 153 -11.30 -28.64 -13.60
CA ASN A 153 -10.90 -28.99 -12.22
C ASN A 153 -9.41 -28.75 -11.88
N THR A 154 -8.69 -27.85 -12.55
CA THR A 154 -7.38 -27.45 -12.02
C THR A 154 -7.54 -26.40 -10.94
N PHE A 155 -6.86 -26.59 -9.80
CA PHE A 155 -6.82 -25.63 -8.68
C PHE A 155 -6.32 -24.23 -9.11
N LEU A 156 -5.63 -24.16 -10.26
CA LEU A 156 -5.12 -22.95 -10.91
C LEU A 156 -6.04 -22.41 -12.04
N SER A 157 -7.06 -23.17 -12.47
CA SER A 157 -8.05 -22.72 -13.47
C SER A 157 -9.28 -22.10 -12.85
N VAL A 158 -9.13 -21.53 -11.66
CA VAL A 158 -10.18 -20.72 -11.07
C VAL A 158 -10.29 -19.44 -11.91
N ASN A 159 -10.95 -19.56 -13.05
CA ASN A 159 -11.31 -18.48 -13.96
C ASN A 159 -12.42 -17.67 -13.29
N HIS A 160 -12.10 -16.98 -12.19
CA HIS A 160 -12.96 -15.95 -11.62
C HIS A 160 -12.88 -14.63 -12.41
N VAL A 161 -11.95 -14.54 -13.38
CA VAL A 161 -11.85 -13.39 -14.27
C VAL A 161 -12.92 -13.49 -15.36
N ASP A 162 -13.81 -12.52 -15.40
CA ASP A 162 -14.74 -12.35 -16.53
C ASP A 162 -13.94 -12.04 -17.80
N ARG A 163 -13.82 -13.04 -18.69
CA ARG A 163 -13.04 -12.92 -19.93
C ARG A 163 -13.62 -11.92 -20.92
N VAL A 164 -14.92 -11.68 -20.88
CA VAL A 164 -15.57 -10.67 -21.74
C VAL A 164 -15.16 -9.29 -21.25
N LYS A 165 -15.29 -9.06 -19.94
CA LYS A 165 -14.85 -7.83 -19.28
C LYS A 165 -13.36 -7.57 -19.50
N PHE A 166 -12.52 -8.57 -19.25
CA PHE A 166 -11.08 -8.48 -19.44
C PHE A 166 -10.73 -8.09 -20.89
N ARG A 167 -11.34 -8.72 -21.90
CA ARG A 167 -11.10 -8.37 -23.32
C ARG A 167 -11.55 -6.96 -23.69
N ALA A 168 -12.59 -6.45 -23.04
CA ALA A 168 -13.09 -5.09 -23.27
C ALA A 168 -12.22 -4.03 -22.59
N VAL A 169 -11.76 -4.30 -21.38
CA VAL A 169 -11.09 -3.33 -20.49
C VAL A 169 -9.57 -3.33 -20.67
N MET A 170 -8.95 -4.50 -20.73
CA MET A 170 -7.49 -4.63 -20.68
C MET A 170 -6.75 -3.83 -21.75
N PRO A 171 -7.21 -3.70 -23.02
CA PRO A 171 -6.52 -2.89 -24.02
C PRO A 171 -6.33 -1.43 -23.60
N GLN A 172 -7.35 -0.80 -22.98
CA GLN A 172 -7.27 0.57 -22.50
C GLN A 172 -6.33 0.69 -21.30
N ILE A 173 -6.35 -0.29 -20.39
CA ILE A 173 -5.42 -0.35 -19.26
C ILE A 173 -3.98 -0.49 -19.75
N LEU A 174 -3.71 -1.38 -20.71
CA LEU A 174 -2.37 -1.56 -21.29
C LEU A 174 -1.87 -0.26 -21.92
N GLU A 175 -2.70 0.40 -22.74
CA GLU A 175 -2.34 1.68 -23.36
C GLU A 175 -2.10 2.79 -22.33
N GLY A 176 -2.99 2.93 -21.35
CA GLY A 176 -2.91 3.96 -20.32
C GLY A 176 -1.76 3.77 -19.32
N THR A 177 -1.16 2.58 -19.28
CA THR A 177 -0.07 2.24 -18.34
C THR A 177 1.24 1.89 -19.05
N ASP A 178 1.31 2.00 -20.38
CA ASP A 178 2.56 1.85 -21.12
C ASP A 178 3.44 3.09 -20.95
N THR A 179 4.33 3.07 -19.96
CA THR A 179 5.18 4.22 -19.64
C THR A 179 6.61 4.01 -20.10
N LYS A 180 7.35 5.11 -20.32
CA LYS A 180 8.79 5.02 -20.68
C LYS A 180 9.64 4.29 -19.63
N ARG A 181 9.25 4.35 -18.35
CA ARG A 181 10.00 3.74 -17.23
C ARG A 181 9.60 2.28 -16.99
N ALA A 182 8.33 1.95 -17.20
CA ALA A 182 7.79 0.59 -17.14
C ALA A 182 6.93 0.37 -18.39
N PRO A 183 7.54 0.02 -19.54
CA PRO A 183 6.79 -0.26 -20.76
C PRO A 183 6.24 -1.68 -20.76
N TRP A 184 5.21 -1.93 -21.58
CA TRP A 184 4.68 -3.26 -21.85
C TRP A 184 5.48 -3.96 -22.95
N ASP A 185 5.92 -5.18 -22.68
CA ASP A 185 6.42 -6.11 -23.69
C ASP A 185 5.30 -7.05 -24.12
N ILE A 186 4.81 -6.90 -25.37
CA ILE A 186 3.75 -7.73 -25.92
C ILE A 186 4.35 -8.96 -26.61
N ILE A 187 3.97 -10.15 -26.15
CA ILE A 187 4.41 -11.44 -26.71
C ILE A 187 3.21 -12.13 -27.38
N ASP A 188 3.32 -12.32 -28.69
CA ASP A 188 2.39 -13.16 -29.45
C ASP A 188 2.62 -14.63 -29.08
N VAL A 189 1.57 -15.28 -28.57
CA VAL A 189 1.62 -16.69 -28.20
C VAL A 189 1.47 -17.55 -29.46
N LYS A 190 2.42 -18.47 -29.65
CA LYS A 190 2.42 -19.45 -30.74
C LYS A 190 2.61 -20.85 -30.17
N GLY A 191 3.71 -21.54 -30.49
CA GLY A 191 4.09 -22.79 -29.85
C GLY A 191 4.52 -22.59 -28.40
N VAL A 192 4.41 -23.64 -27.58
CA VAL A 192 4.75 -23.58 -26.15
C VAL A 192 6.22 -23.22 -25.97
N GLN A 193 7.13 -23.88 -26.68
CA GLN A 193 8.56 -23.62 -26.58
C GLN A 193 8.94 -22.21 -27.06
N GLU A 194 8.47 -21.79 -28.25
CA GLU A 194 8.76 -20.46 -28.80
C GLU A 194 8.28 -19.34 -27.85
N THR A 195 7.11 -19.52 -27.23
CA THR A 195 6.56 -18.54 -26.28
C THR A 195 7.42 -18.44 -25.02
N VAL A 196 7.87 -19.57 -24.48
CA VAL A 196 8.72 -19.63 -23.28
C VAL A 196 10.10 -19.00 -23.55
N GLU A 197 10.76 -19.38 -24.65
CA GLU A 197 12.07 -18.85 -25.04
C GLU A 197 12.02 -17.33 -25.25
N LYS A 198 11.03 -16.85 -26.02
CA LYS A 198 10.86 -15.40 -26.27
C LYS A 198 10.55 -14.61 -25.00
N THR A 199 9.85 -15.23 -24.05
CA THR A 199 9.60 -14.60 -22.74
C THR A 199 10.89 -14.49 -21.93
N ALA A 200 11.68 -15.57 -21.85
CA ALA A 200 12.96 -15.56 -21.16
C ALA A 200 13.95 -14.54 -21.78
N GLU A 201 14.05 -14.50 -23.11
CA GLU A 201 14.86 -13.50 -23.83
C GLU A 201 14.47 -12.06 -23.48
N THR A 202 13.16 -11.80 -23.41
CA THR A 202 12.62 -10.48 -23.06
C THR A 202 12.98 -10.11 -21.62
N ILE A 203 12.81 -11.03 -20.67
CA ILE A 203 13.18 -10.83 -19.26
C ILE A 203 14.68 -10.57 -19.13
N ILE A 204 15.52 -11.41 -19.74
CA ILE A 204 16.99 -11.25 -19.72
C ILE A 204 17.38 -9.88 -20.29
N LYS A 205 16.79 -9.48 -21.42
CA LYS A 205 17.04 -8.17 -22.03
C LYS A 205 16.69 -7.04 -21.05
N ARG A 206 15.53 -7.11 -20.39
CA ARG A 206 15.07 -6.10 -19.43
C ARG A 206 15.94 -6.05 -18.17
N MET A 207 16.34 -7.19 -17.62
CA MET A 207 17.27 -7.26 -16.49
C MET A 207 18.66 -6.71 -16.85
N LYS A 208 19.18 -7.00 -18.05
CA LYS A 208 20.43 -6.40 -18.55
C LYS A 208 20.33 -4.88 -18.73
N VAL A 209 19.16 -4.36 -19.11
CA VAL A 209 18.91 -2.91 -19.17
C VAL A 209 18.90 -2.31 -17.76
N CYS A 210 18.24 -2.98 -16.82
CA CYS A 210 18.22 -2.59 -15.41
C CYS A 210 19.64 -2.47 -14.83
N LEU A 211 20.49 -3.47 -15.05
CA LEU A 211 21.89 -3.47 -14.59
C LEU A 211 22.77 -2.36 -15.21
N LYS A 212 22.44 -1.90 -16.41
CA LYS A 212 23.24 -0.90 -17.16
C LYS A 212 22.86 0.53 -16.86
N ASN A 213 21.61 0.79 -16.52
CA ASN A 213 21.10 2.16 -16.39
C ASN A 213 21.21 2.65 -14.95
N ALA A 214 21.73 3.87 -14.78
CA ALA A 214 21.51 4.62 -13.57
C ALA A 214 20.03 4.99 -13.49
N TRP A 215 19.36 4.57 -12.44
CA TRP A 215 17.95 4.82 -12.20
C TRP A 215 17.65 6.31 -12.19
N THR A 216 16.98 6.81 -13.23
CA THR A 216 16.39 8.14 -13.18
C THR A 216 15.13 8.07 -12.35
N LYS A 217 15.23 8.56 -11.11
CA LYS A 217 14.08 8.89 -10.27
C LYS A 217 13.22 9.93 -11.01
N SER A 218 11.91 9.93 -10.78
CA SER A 218 11.05 10.98 -11.30
C SER A 218 11.54 12.36 -10.83
N ASP A 219 11.31 13.39 -11.66
CA ASP A 219 11.70 14.75 -11.30
C ASP A 219 11.08 15.11 -9.95
N CYS A 220 11.93 15.40 -8.96
CA CYS A 220 11.49 15.82 -7.65
C CYS A 220 10.78 17.16 -7.79
N ARG A 221 9.46 17.15 -7.60
CA ARG A 221 8.65 18.36 -7.56
C ARG A 221 8.55 18.81 -6.12
N THR A 222 8.57 20.13 -5.92
CA THR A 222 8.22 20.71 -4.61
C THR A 222 6.85 20.24 -4.16
N ILE A 223 6.71 19.88 -2.89
CA ILE A 223 5.44 19.48 -2.28
C ILE A 223 4.37 20.55 -2.54
N LYS A 224 3.24 20.12 -3.10
CA LYS A 224 2.11 21.01 -3.39
C LYS A 224 1.12 21.00 -2.22
N CYS A 225 0.98 22.15 -1.56
CA CYS A 225 -0.02 22.36 -0.51
C CYS A 225 -1.33 22.83 -1.14
N CYS A 226 -2.17 21.89 -1.56
CA CYS A 226 -3.41 22.17 -2.32
C CYS A 226 -4.67 22.16 -1.45
N PHE A 227 -4.58 21.72 -0.21
CA PHE A 227 -5.74 21.47 0.65
C PHE A 227 -5.77 22.42 1.84
N PRO A 228 -6.96 22.80 2.32
CA PRO A 228 -7.09 23.60 3.53
C PRO A 228 -6.54 22.83 4.74
N ASN A 229 -5.88 23.55 5.64
CA ASN A 229 -5.35 22.98 6.87
C ASN A 229 -6.38 23.11 8.01
N PRO A 230 -7.00 22.02 8.48
CA PRO A 230 -8.00 22.04 9.55
C PRO A 230 -7.47 22.48 10.93
N ARG A 231 -6.14 22.59 11.10
CA ARG A 231 -5.54 23.17 12.32
C ARG A 231 -5.70 24.68 12.39
N LYS A 232 -5.84 25.33 11.24
CA LYS A 232 -5.92 26.79 11.17
C LYS A 232 -7.21 27.25 11.84
N ASP A 233 -7.08 28.18 12.78
CA ASP A 233 -8.20 28.73 13.57
C ASP A 233 -8.91 27.71 14.47
N LEU A 234 -8.27 26.56 14.77
CA LEU A 234 -8.80 25.55 15.68
C LEU A 234 -8.80 26.04 17.13
N GLU A 235 -9.96 26.09 17.76
CA GLU A 235 -10.09 26.41 19.18
C GLU A 235 -9.66 25.20 20.03
N LEU A 236 -8.49 25.30 20.69
CA LEU A 236 -7.89 24.17 21.40
C LEU A 236 -8.57 23.83 22.74
N ASP A 237 -9.13 24.84 23.41
CA ASP A 237 -9.74 24.69 24.72
C ASP A 237 -11.21 24.36 24.61
N GLN A 238 -11.53 23.08 24.79
CA GLN A 238 -12.88 22.55 24.70
C GLN A 238 -13.38 22.06 26.07
N ASP A 239 -14.67 22.26 26.33
CA ASP A 239 -15.34 21.75 27.52
C ASP A 239 -15.68 20.26 27.38
N ALA A 240 -15.92 19.59 28.51
CA ALA A 240 -16.26 18.18 28.58
C ALA A 240 -17.27 17.88 29.70
N SER A 241 -18.28 18.75 29.87
CA SER A 241 -19.30 18.67 30.93
C SER A 241 -20.04 17.34 30.97
N ASP A 242 -20.26 16.68 29.83
CA ASP A 242 -21.06 15.45 29.70
C ASP A 242 -20.23 14.25 29.20
N TYR A 243 -18.95 14.23 29.55
CA TYR A 243 -17.99 13.27 29.01
C TYR A 243 -18.39 11.80 29.17
N ASN A 244 -18.88 11.38 30.34
CA ASN A 244 -19.16 9.96 30.58
C ASN A 244 -20.36 9.50 29.74
N ASP A 245 -21.49 10.22 29.85
CA ASP A 245 -22.72 9.89 29.15
C ASP A 245 -22.51 9.86 27.63
N ARG A 246 -21.79 10.85 27.09
CA ARG A 246 -21.49 10.89 25.65
C ARG A 246 -20.54 9.78 25.21
N MET A 247 -19.54 9.45 26.02
CA MET A 247 -18.63 8.34 25.72
C MET A 247 -19.34 6.99 25.75
N ASP A 248 -20.30 6.78 26.67
CA ASP A 248 -21.06 5.53 26.76
C ASP A 248 -21.95 5.36 25.52
N GLU A 249 -22.70 6.41 25.13
CA GLU A 249 -23.52 6.41 23.90
C GLU A 249 -22.68 6.11 22.64
N LEU A 250 -21.55 6.80 22.49
CA LEU A 250 -20.65 6.60 21.35
C LEU A 250 -20.00 5.21 21.36
N SER A 251 -19.78 4.62 22.54
CA SER A 251 -19.19 3.29 22.67
C SER A 251 -20.17 2.20 22.22
N GLU A 252 -21.44 2.28 22.67
CA GLU A 252 -22.50 1.37 22.23
C GLU A 252 -22.68 1.44 20.71
N GLU A 253 -22.66 2.65 20.16
CA GLU A 253 -22.83 2.84 18.73
C GLU A 253 -21.64 2.34 17.91
N LEU A 254 -20.41 2.54 18.40
CA LEU A 254 -19.21 2.02 17.76
C LEU A 254 -19.18 0.49 17.76
N GLU A 255 -19.66 -0.17 18.84
CA GLU A 255 -19.81 -1.62 18.88
C GLU A 255 -20.77 -2.12 17.80
N ARG A 256 -21.94 -1.46 17.65
CA ARG A 256 -22.90 -1.78 16.59
C ARG A 256 -22.30 -1.62 15.19
N LEU A 257 -21.58 -0.52 14.95
CA LEU A 257 -20.95 -0.23 13.67
C LEU A 257 -19.81 -1.20 13.34
N GLN A 258 -19.11 -1.74 14.34
CA GLN A 258 -18.11 -2.80 14.12
C GLN A 258 -18.76 -4.06 13.49
N ILE A 259 -19.97 -4.42 13.92
CA ILE A 259 -20.71 -5.57 13.36
C ILE A 259 -21.07 -5.31 11.89
N LEU A 260 -21.52 -4.09 11.58
CA LEU A 260 -21.84 -3.69 10.20
C LEU A 260 -20.60 -3.67 9.31
N LEU A 261 -19.47 -3.16 9.81
CA LEU A 261 -18.19 -3.19 9.10
C LEU A 261 -17.81 -4.63 8.76
N ALA A 262 -17.87 -5.53 9.75
CA ALA A 262 -17.57 -6.94 9.56
C ALA A 262 -18.47 -7.61 8.51
N ALA A 263 -19.78 -7.31 8.53
CA ALA A 263 -20.73 -7.85 7.56
C ALA A 263 -20.53 -7.28 6.14
N SER A 264 -20.07 -6.04 6.02
CA SER A 264 -19.83 -5.37 4.74
C SER A 264 -18.58 -5.87 4.00
N GLY A 265 -17.63 -6.46 4.73
CA GLY A 265 -16.30 -6.81 4.19
C GLY A 265 -15.36 -5.62 3.96
N ARG A 266 -15.85 -4.38 4.12
CA ARG A 266 -15.01 -3.17 4.12
C ARG A 266 -14.07 -3.18 5.32
N THR A 267 -13.00 -2.41 5.24
CA THR A 267 -12.02 -2.29 6.31
C THR A 267 -11.95 -0.88 6.87
N LEU A 268 -11.50 -0.74 8.11
CA LEU A 268 -11.28 0.57 8.74
C LEU A 268 -9.82 0.73 9.13
N VAL A 269 -9.23 1.86 8.76
CA VAL A 269 -7.91 2.28 9.18
C VAL A 269 -8.02 3.61 9.93
N LEU A 270 -7.54 3.63 11.16
CA LEU A 270 -7.44 4.84 11.98
C LEU A 270 -5.97 5.22 12.16
N GLY A 271 -5.55 6.36 11.62
CA GLY A 271 -4.19 6.89 11.76
C GLY A 271 -4.11 7.98 12.84
N PHE A 272 -3.27 7.78 13.87
CA PHE A 272 -3.07 8.77 14.93
C PHE A 272 -1.70 9.44 14.85
N GLU A 273 -1.72 10.74 14.57
CA GLU A 273 -0.59 11.67 14.70
C GLU A 273 -0.94 12.81 15.67
N GLY A 274 0.04 13.63 16.00
CA GLY A 274 -0.13 14.75 16.92
C GLY A 274 1.10 14.99 17.77
N TRP A 275 1.15 16.14 18.43
CA TRP A 275 2.27 16.53 19.27
C TRP A 275 2.62 15.49 20.33
N ASP A 276 3.88 15.48 20.75
CA ASP A 276 4.30 14.70 21.90
C ASP A 276 3.50 15.14 23.13
N ALA A 277 3.06 14.14 23.89
CA ALA A 277 2.09 14.28 24.97
C ALA A 277 0.66 14.78 24.64
N ALA A 278 0.26 14.88 23.36
CA ALA A 278 -1.11 15.25 22.97
C ALA A 278 -2.21 14.28 23.44
N GLY A 279 -1.87 13.00 23.67
CA GLY A 279 -2.80 12.04 24.28
C GLY A 279 -3.26 10.88 23.39
N LYS A 280 -2.59 10.64 22.26
CA LYS A 280 -2.86 9.56 21.29
C LYS A 280 -3.21 8.22 21.93
N GLY A 281 -2.29 7.65 22.71
CA GLY A 281 -2.51 6.35 23.37
C GLY A 281 -3.69 6.31 24.34
N GLY A 282 -4.10 7.45 24.90
CA GLY A 282 -5.32 7.55 25.71
C GLY A 282 -6.59 7.44 24.86
N ALA A 283 -6.64 8.15 23.73
CA ALA A 283 -7.75 8.06 22.78
C ALA A 283 -7.88 6.67 22.17
N ILE A 284 -6.77 6.09 21.71
CA ILE A 284 -6.72 4.72 21.17
C ILE A 284 -7.27 3.72 22.19
N LYS A 285 -6.89 3.84 23.47
CA LYS A 285 -7.38 2.97 24.54
C LYS A 285 -8.91 3.01 24.66
N HIS A 286 -9.53 4.18 24.55
CA HIS A 286 -10.99 4.32 24.66
C HIS A 286 -11.73 3.72 23.46
N ILE A 287 -11.22 3.90 22.24
CA ILE A 287 -11.74 3.21 21.05
C ILE A 287 -11.65 1.69 21.25
N CYS A 288 -10.48 1.20 21.68
CA CYS A 288 -10.25 -0.22 21.94
C CYS A 288 -11.17 -0.81 23.03
N HIS A 289 -11.63 0.00 23.99
CA HIS A 289 -12.56 -0.43 25.03
C HIS A 289 -13.99 -0.63 24.50
N ALA A 290 -14.40 0.15 23.50
CA ALA A 290 -15.72 0.06 22.88
C ALA A 290 -15.83 -1.10 21.86
N LEU A 291 -14.70 -1.53 21.30
CA LEU A 291 -14.66 -2.54 20.26
C LEU A 291 -14.44 -3.96 20.79
N ASN A 292 -15.00 -4.95 20.09
CA ASN A 292 -14.63 -6.35 20.28
C ASN A 292 -13.17 -6.57 19.84
N PRO A 293 -12.29 -7.10 20.72
CA PRO A 293 -10.86 -7.26 20.45
C PRO A 293 -10.52 -8.26 19.35
N ARG A 294 -11.48 -9.08 18.88
CA ARG A 294 -11.26 -9.95 17.72
C ARG A 294 -11.30 -9.20 16.39
N GLY A 295 -12.00 -8.06 16.36
CA GLY A 295 -12.22 -7.28 15.13
C GLY A 295 -11.24 -6.11 14.95
N TYR A 296 -10.26 -5.93 15.83
CA TYR A 296 -9.26 -4.87 15.67
C TYR A 296 -7.84 -5.31 16.05
N LYS A 297 -6.85 -4.58 15.51
CA LYS A 297 -5.46 -4.61 15.99
C LYS A 297 -4.90 -3.21 16.11
N VAL A 298 -3.94 -3.03 17.03
CA VAL A 298 -3.21 -1.77 17.20
C VAL A 298 -1.80 -1.94 16.66
N ALA A 299 -1.49 -1.25 15.57
CA ALA A 299 -0.18 -1.19 14.96
C ALA A 299 0.63 -0.03 15.54
N ARG A 300 1.65 -0.34 16.35
CA ARG A 300 2.54 0.67 16.94
C ARG A 300 3.75 0.86 16.04
N VAL A 301 3.83 1.99 15.34
CA VAL A 301 4.93 2.27 14.41
C VAL A 301 6.15 2.72 15.18
N LYS A 302 7.30 2.10 14.87
CA LYS A 302 8.61 2.38 15.47
C LYS A 302 9.65 2.66 14.38
N ALA A 303 10.90 2.83 14.80
CA ALA A 303 12.04 2.79 13.89
C ALA A 303 11.98 1.52 13.02
N PRO A 304 12.32 1.61 11.71
CA PRO A 304 12.28 0.48 10.80
C PRO A 304 13.24 -0.63 11.26
N THR A 305 12.79 -1.87 11.13
CA THR A 305 13.60 -3.07 11.34
C THR A 305 14.54 -3.32 10.16
N GLN A 306 15.43 -4.31 10.27
CA GLN A 306 16.27 -4.72 9.15
C GLN A 306 15.41 -5.15 7.95
N GLU A 307 14.40 -5.98 8.18
CA GLU A 307 13.44 -6.43 7.16
C GLU A 307 12.73 -5.23 6.51
N ASP A 308 12.28 -4.23 7.29
CA ASP A 308 11.64 -3.04 6.72
C ASP A 308 12.57 -2.27 5.77
N ASN A 309 13.88 -2.26 6.05
CA ASN A 309 14.90 -1.59 5.22
C ASN A 309 15.29 -2.39 3.97
N GLU A 310 14.86 -3.65 3.87
CA GLU A 310 15.01 -4.48 2.68
C GLU A 310 13.91 -4.20 1.64
N HIS A 311 12.84 -3.51 2.04
CA HIS A 311 11.70 -3.17 1.18
C HIS A 311 11.50 -1.65 0.99
N THR A 312 10.48 -1.28 0.20
CA THR A 312 10.08 0.12 0.00
C THR A 312 9.39 0.70 1.24
N TYR A 313 9.41 2.02 1.42
CA TYR A 313 8.96 2.69 2.66
C TYR A 313 7.55 2.30 3.14
N LEU A 314 6.58 2.26 2.22
CA LEU A 314 5.17 1.97 2.51
C LEU A 314 4.90 0.48 2.78
N TRP A 315 5.83 -0.42 2.44
CA TRP A 315 5.67 -1.87 2.62
C TRP A 315 5.38 -2.25 4.07
N ARG A 316 6.13 -1.67 5.02
CA ARG A 316 5.98 -1.96 6.46
C ARG A 316 4.59 -1.59 7.00
N PHE A 317 3.93 -0.62 6.39
CA PHE A 317 2.58 -0.20 6.77
C PHE A 317 1.52 -1.09 6.11
N ALA A 318 1.75 -1.51 4.86
CA ALA A 318 0.90 -2.48 4.17
C ALA A 318 0.79 -3.80 4.96
N ARG A 319 1.87 -4.25 5.61
CA ARG A 319 1.86 -5.42 6.51
C ARG A 319 0.88 -5.33 7.67
N SER A 320 0.62 -4.10 8.11
CA SER A 320 -0.28 -3.83 9.23
C SER A 320 -1.70 -3.55 8.77
N MET A 321 -2.01 -3.57 7.47
CA MET A 321 -3.38 -3.33 7.00
C MET A 321 -4.35 -4.40 7.54
N PRO A 322 -5.61 -4.01 7.78
CA PRO A 322 -6.64 -4.92 8.28
C PRO A 322 -7.07 -5.93 7.22
N ASP A 323 -7.47 -7.12 7.68
CA ASP A 323 -8.20 -8.07 6.85
C ASP A 323 -9.65 -7.59 6.62
N ALA A 324 -10.38 -8.19 5.68
CA ALA A 324 -11.75 -7.81 5.35
C ALA A 324 -12.63 -7.80 6.62
N GLY A 325 -13.43 -6.74 6.81
CA GLY A 325 -14.27 -6.57 7.99
C GLY A 325 -13.55 -6.19 9.29
N HIS A 326 -12.22 -6.00 9.27
CA HIS A 326 -11.43 -5.68 10.46
C HIS A 326 -10.96 -4.22 10.49
N ILE A 327 -10.51 -3.82 11.68
CA ILE A 327 -10.03 -2.48 12.00
C ILE A 327 -8.52 -2.53 12.30
N THR A 328 -7.74 -1.62 11.72
CA THR A 328 -6.38 -1.35 12.20
C THR A 328 -6.26 0.06 12.73
N ILE A 329 -5.71 0.17 13.93
CA ILE A 329 -5.43 1.45 14.60
C ILE A 329 -3.92 1.67 14.62
N PHE A 330 -3.43 2.66 13.87
CA PHE A 330 -2.02 3.04 13.82
C PHE A 330 -1.70 4.10 14.88
N ASP A 331 -0.81 3.77 15.82
CA ASP A 331 -0.17 4.73 16.74
C ASP A 331 1.16 5.18 16.12
N ARG A 332 1.17 6.40 15.57
CA ARG A 332 2.08 6.86 14.49
C ARG A 332 1.90 6.06 13.20
N THR A 333 2.26 6.66 12.07
CA THR A 333 1.89 6.19 10.73
C THR A 333 3.02 6.41 9.69
N TRP A 334 2.71 6.26 8.41
CA TRP A 334 3.57 6.63 7.27
C TRP A 334 3.89 8.13 7.19
N TYR A 335 3.16 8.97 7.91
CA TYR A 335 3.42 10.40 7.97
C TYR A 335 4.74 10.79 8.64
N GLY A 336 5.43 9.85 9.30
CA GLY A 336 6.79 10.04 9.79
C GLY A 336 7.76 10.60 8.74
N ARG A 337 7.65 10.15 7.48
CA ARG A 337 8.47 10.59 6.34
C ARG A 337 8.31 12.08 6.01
N MET A 338 7.21 12.70 6.43
CA MET A 338 6.92 14.12 6.22
C MET A 338 7.13 14.97 7.48
N MET A 339 7.53 14.37 8.60
CA MET A 339 7.71 15.05 9.88
C MET A 339 9.06 14.76 10.51
N VAL A 340 9.16 13.68 11.30
CA VAL A 340 10.36 13.38 12.10
C VAL A 340 11.56 13.04 11.22
N GLU A 341 11.34 12.34 10.12
CA GLU A 341 12.43 11.84 9.29
C GLU A 341 13.24 12.95 8.59
N PRO A 342 12.64 13.95 7.92
CA PRO A 342 13.42 15.04 7.33
C PRO A 342 14.05 15.96 8.39
N ILE A 343 13.42 16.13 9.55
CA ILE A 343 13.92 16.99 10.64
C ILE A 343 15.15 16.37 11.33
N GLU A 344 15.18 15.05 11.45
CA GLU A 344 16.29 14.30 12.07
C GLU A 344 17.30 13.74 11.04
N GLY A 345 17.04 13.91 9.73
CA GLY A 345 17.93 13.43 8.67
C GLY A 345 17.87 11.92 8.42
N PHE A 346 16.71 11.29 8.67
CA PHE A 346 16.45 9.88 8.41
C PHE A 346 15.92 9.58 6.99
N CYS A 347 15.64 10.62 6.21
CA CYS A 347 15.33 10.51 4.79
C CYS A 347 16.13 11.53 3.97
N THR A 348 16.24 11.29 2.67
CA THR A 348 16.82 12.30 1.76
C THR A 348 15.81 13.38 1.43
N GLU A 349 16.29 14.54 0.95
CA GLU A 349 15.40 15.62 0.51
C GLU A 349 14.48 15.15 -0.63
N GLU A 350 15.00 14.34 -1.56
CA GLU A 350 14.21 13.76 -2.65
C GLU A 350 13.09 12.86 -2.14
N GLU A 351 13.36 12.05 -1.11
CA GLU A 351 12.35 11.20 -0.48
C GLU A 351 11.28 12.03 0.21
N TYR A 352 11.66 13.09 0.93
CA TYR A 352 10.72 14.02 1.54
C TYR A 352 9.83 14.69 0.49
N GLN A 353 10.42 15.24 -0.58
CA GLN A 353 9.68 16.01 -1.59
C GLN A 353 8.62 15.19 -2.34
N ARG A 354 8.88 13.91 -2.61
CA ARG A 354 7.91 13.02 -3.27
C ARG A 354 6.87 12.41 -2.33
N SER A 355 7.10 12.46 -1.01
CA SER A 355 6.29 11.74 -0.02
C SER A 355 4.80 12.08 -0.05
N ALA A 356 4.45 13.34 -0.29
CA ALA A 356 3.05 13.76 -0.35
C ALA A 356 2.29 13.06 -1.49
N GLU A 357 2.89 12.97 -2.67
CA GLU A 357 2.29 12.32 -3.84
C GLU A 357 2.20 10.80 -3.62
N GLU A 358 3.26 10.19 -3.08
CA GLU A 358 3.32 8.75 -2.77
C GLU A 358 2.26 8.36 -1.72
N ILE A 359 2.15 9.12 -0.62
CA ILE A 359 1.16 8.89 0.44
C ILE A 359 -0.25 9.07 -0.10
N ASN A 360 -0.53 10.14 -0.85
CA ASN A 360 -1.84 10.35 -1.45
C ASN A 360 -2.21 9.22 -2.43
N GLY A 361 -1.25 8.75 -3.24
CA GLY A 361 -1.45 7.60 -4.12
C GLY A 361 -1.81 6.34 -3.34
N PHE A 362 -1.07 6.04 -2.27
CA PHE A 362 -1.33 4.91 -1.38
C PHE A 362 -2.72 4.97 -0.74
N GLU A 363 -3.09 6.11 -0.16
CA GLU A 363 -4.39 6.31 0.47
C GLU A 363 -5.53 6.24 -0.56
N LYS A 364 -5.34 6.82 -1.75
CA LYS A 364 -6.33 6.75 -2.84
C LYS A 364 -6.61 5.30 -3.22
N VAL A 365 -5.59 4.48 -3.42
CA VAL A 365 -5.76 3.06 -3.77
C VAL A 365 -6.51 2.31 -2.66
N LEU A 366 -6.14 2.50 -1.39
CA LEU A 366 -6.84 1.87 -0.26
C LEU A 366 -8.33 2.24 -0.24
N THR A 367 -8.64 3.54 -0.40
CA THR A 367 -10.03 4.01 -0.35
C THR A 367 -10.87 3.58 -1.55
N ILE A 368 -10.30 3.54 -2.76
CA ILE A 368 -10.96 3.03 -3.98
C ILE A 368 -11.37 1.55 -3.79
N HIS A 369 -10.55 0.78 -3.08
CA HIS A 369 -10.84 -0.63 -2.77
C HIS A 369 -11.72 -0.82 -1.53
N GLY A 370 -12.32 0.23 -0.98
CA GLY A 370 -13.32 0.13 0.08
C GLY A 370 -12.78 0.25 1.50
N THR A 371 -11.50 0.57 1.69
CA THR A 371 -10.96 0.94 3.02
C THR A 371 -11.51 2.30 3.45
N ILE A 372 -12.13 2.36 4.62
CA ILE A 372 -12.49 3.61 5.30
C ILE A 372 -11.24 4.10 6.03
N LEU A 373 -10.68 5.23 5.60
CA LEU A 373 -9.48 5.82 6.20
C LEU A 373 -9.82 7.11 6.95
N ILE A 374 -9.46 7.15 8.24
CA ILE A 374 -9.62 8.33 9.11
C ILE A 374 -8.28 8.69 9.71
N LYS A 375 -7.88 9.96 9.58
CA LYS A 375 -6.57 10.47 10.02
C LYS A 375 -6.76 11.55 11.07
N PHE A 376 -6.16 11.39 12.24
CA PHE A 376 -6.26 12.32 13.35
C PHE A 376 -4.94 13.04 13.60
N TRP A 377 -4.98 14.37 13.66
CA TRP A 377 -3.91 15.19 14.21
C TRP A 377 -4.35 15.73 15.58
N LEU A 378 -3.78 15.22 16.67
CA LEU A 378 -4.08 15.74 18.01
C LEU A 378 -3.24 16.99 18.27
N ASP A 379 -3.89 18.15 18.30
CA ASP A 379 -3.24 19.46 18.44
C ASP A 379 -3.32 19.98 19.88
N ILE A 380 -2.21 20.50 20.39
CA ILE A 380 -2.09 21.13 21.71
C ILE A 380 -1.18 22.34 21.59
N ASP A 381 -1.28 23.28 22.52
CA ASP A 381 -0.33 24.39 22.60
C ASP A 381 0.96 24.00 23.34
N LYS A 382 1.97 24.89 23.24
CA LYS A 382 3.29 24.72 23.87
C LYS A 382 3.15 24.63 25.38
N GLU A 383 2.25 25.39 25.99
CA GLU A 383 2.04 25.51 27.43
C GLU A 383 1.49 24.20 27.99
N THR A 384 0.45 23.65 27.36
CA THR A 384 -0.16 22.36 27.66
C THR A 384 0.83 21.22 27.53
N GLN A 385 1.65 21.22 26.47
CA GLN A 385 2.70 20.20 26.33
C GLN A 385 3.68 20.25 27.51
N LEU A 386 4.16 21.45 27.88
CA LEU A 386 5.09 21.62 29.00
C LEU A 386 4.48 21.16 30.32
N GLN A 387 3.23 21.56 30.59
CA GLN A 387 2.50 21.13 31.77
C GLN A 387 2.44 19.60 31.83
N ARG A 388 2.10 18.94 30.72
CA ARG A 388 2.02 17.47 30.64
C ARG A 388 3.38 16.79 30.78
N PHE A 389 4.46 17.41 30.33
CA PHE A 389 5.82 16.92 30.56
C PHE A 389 6.15 16.99 32.06
N ASN A 390 5.88 18.11 32.71
CA ASN A 390 6.09 18.26 34.15
C ASN A 390 5.25 17.26 34.96
N ASP A 391 3.98 17.08 34.61
CA ASP A 391 3.10 16.09 35.25
C ASP A 391 3.65 14.67 35.13
N ARG A 392 4.17 14.28 33.94
CA ARG A 392 4.76 12.95 33.71
C ARG A 392 6.07 12.76 34.48
N LYS A 393 6.91 13.80 34.55
CA LYS A 393 8.18 13.79 35.29
C LYS A 393 7.94 13.57 36.79
N ASN A 394 6.85 14.13 37.32
CA ASN A 394 6.50 14.07 38.74
C ASN A 394 5.63 12.86 39.11
N ASP A 395 5.17 12.06 38.14
CA ASP A 395 4.35 10.87 38.35
C ASP A 395 5.18 9.58 38.14
N PRO A 396 5.51 8.83 39.21
CA PRO A 396 6.30 7.60 39.11
C PRO A 396 5.76 6.55 38.12
N LEU A 397 4.44 6.53 37.86
CA LEU A 397 3.82 5.58 36.94
C LEU A 397 3.90 6.03 35.47
N LYS A 398 4.34 7.27 35.21
CA LYS A 398 4.39 7.87 33.87
C LYS A 398 5.77 8.39 33.48
N GLN A 399 6.74 8.40 34.39
CA GLN A 399 8.12 8.84 34.12
C GLN A 399 8.73 8.14 32.90
N TRP A 400 8.48 6.84 32.71
CA TRP A 400 8.96 6.07 31.56
C TRP A 400 8.46 6.58 30.18
N LYS A 401 7.44 7.46 30.15
CA LYS A 401 6.89 8.07 28.93
C LYS A 401 7.59 9.38 28.54
N LEU A 402 8.67 9.74 29.23
CA LEU A 402 9.50 10.89 28.89
C LEU A 402 10.92 10.42 28.59
N THR A 403 11.46 10.89 27.48
CA THR A 403 12.85 10.69 27.07
C THR A 403 13.52 12.04 26.82
N ASP A 404 14.86 12.04 26.72
CA ASP A 404 15.60 13.26 26.33
C ASP A 404 15.23 13.73 24.91
N GLU A 405 14.76 12.80 24.06
CA GLU A 405 14.26 13.09 22.74
C GLU A 405 13.00 13.95 22.78
N ASP A 406 12.08 13.72 23.72
CA ASP A 406 10.86 14.54 23.85
C ASP A 406 11.20 16.03 24.12
N TRP A 407 12.22 16.29 24.94
CA TRP A 407 12.68 17.65 25.23
C TRP A 407 13.35 18.31 24.02
N ARG A 408 14.21 17.57 23.31
CA ARG A 408 14.83 18.03 22.07
C ARG A 408 13.81 18.32 20.98
N ASN A 409 12.78 17.49 20.84
CA ASN A 409 11.71 17.70 19.86
C ASN A 409 10.94 18.98 20.16
N ARG A 410 10.68 19.25 21.44
CA ARG A 410 10.05 20.49 21.90
C ARG A 410 10.87 21.74 21.55
N GLU A 411 12.20 21.70 21.69
CA GLU A 411 13.07 22.82 21.29
C GLU A 411 12.95 23.13 19.78
N LYS A 412 12.61 22.12 18.97
CA LYS A 412 12.38 22.25 17.53
C LYS A 412 10.91 22.55 17.16
N TRP A 413 10.05 22.96 18.09
CA TRP A 413 8.61 23.16 17.84
C TRP A 413 8.31 23.93 16.55
N ASP A 414 8.92 25.09 16.37
CA ASP A 414 8.64 25.98 15.22
C ASP A 414 9.12 25.37 13.88
N VAL A 415 10.03 24.40 13.94
CA VAL A 415 10.44 23.61 12.78
C VAL A 415 9.38 22.56 12.49
N TYR A 416 9.01 21.75 13.50
CA TYR A 416 7.96 20.73 13.37
C TYR A 416 6.66 21.32 12.84
N GLU A 417 6.24 22.49 13.34
CA GLU A 417 5.01 23.16 12.94
C GLU A 417 4.94 23.36 11.41
N LYS A 418 6.03 23.79 10.78
CA LYS A 418 6.11 23.97 9.32
C LYS A 418 5.96 22.65 8.56
N TYR A 419 6.60 21.59 9.04
CA TYR A 419 6.51 20.26 8.43
C TYR A 419 5.11 19.66 8.60
N ILE A 420 4.48 19.84 9.76
CA ILE A 420 3.10 19.39 10.04
C ILE A 420 2.12 20.14 9.14
N ASP A 421 2.25 21.46 9.00
CA ASP A 421 1.37 22.25 8.13
C ASP A 421 1.52 21.86 6.67
N THR A 422 2.75 21.60 6.23
CA THR A 422 3.04 21.10 4.87
C THR A 422 2.42 19.73 4.65
N MET A 423 2.61 18.82 5.61
CA MET A 423 2.06 17.47 5.59
C MET A 423 0.54 17.51 5.46
N ILE A 424 -0.16 18.23 6.35
CA ILE A 424 -1.63 18.29 6.34
C ILE A 424 -2.13 18.98 5.06
N SER A 425 -1.57 20.13 4.68
CA SER A 425 -2.04 20.89 3.52
C SER A 425 -1.76 20.20 2.17
N SER A 426 -0.86 19.23 2.14
CA SER A 426 -0.59 18.42 0.94
C SER A 426 -1.26 17.05 0.93
N THR A 427 -1.81 16.59 2.06
CA THR A 427 -2.43 15.25 2.19
C THR A 427 -3.84 15.25 2.77
N ASN A 428 -4.46 16.40 3.00
CA ASN A 428 -5.87 16.53 3.39
C ASN A 428 -6.82 16.37 2.19
N THR A 429 -6.78 15.19 1.56
CA THR A 429 -7.52 14.89 0.34
C THR A 429 -9.01 14.63 0.64
N PRO A 430 -9.93 14.80 -0.34
CA PRO A 430 -11.36 14.54 -0.12
C PRO A 430 -11.69 13.09 0.25
N TYR A 431 -10.90 12.12 -0.22
CA TYR A 431 -11.09 10.69 0.06
C TYR A 431 -10.47 10.25 1.39
N ALA A 432 -9.42 10.95 1.85
CA ALA A 432 -8.75 10.71 3.12
C ALA A 432 -8.52 12.05 3.85
N PRO A 433 -9.56 12.65 4.45
CA PRO A 433 -9.42 13.93 5.14
C PRO A 433 -8.68 13.76 6.48
N TRP A 434 -7.98 14.82 6.87
CA TRP A 434 -7.43 15.02 8.19
C TRP A 434 -8.47 15.61 9.13
N ILE A 435 -8.54 15.08 10.34
CA ILE A 435 -9.31 15.63 11.46
C ILE A 435 -8.31 16.19 12.46
N ALA A 436 -8.26 17.52 12.55
CA ALA A 436 -7.53 18.20 13.61
C ALA A 436 -8.36 18.16 14.90
N VAL A 437 -7.81 17.58 15.95
CA VAL A 437 -8.50 17.36 17.22
C VAL A 437 -7.97 18.34 18.26
N PRO A 438 -8.81 19.22 18.82
CA PRO A 438 -8.42 20.12 19.89
C PRO A 438 -8.16 19.30 21.17
N ALA A 439 -6.88 19.12 21.50
CA ALA A 439 -6.45 18.12 22.46
C ALA A 439 -5.95 18.69 23.79
N ASN A 440 -6.13 20.00 24.07
CA ASN A 440 -5.77 20.58 25.36
C ASN A 440 -6.53 19.90 26.52
N ASN A 441 -7.84 19.69 26.33
CA ASN A 441 -8.66 18.87 27.20
C ASN A 441 -8.73 17.42 26.69
N LYS A 442 -8.13 16.49 27.45
CA LYS A 442 -8.09 15.06 27.07
C LYS A 442 -9.47 14.41 27.00
N LYS A 443 -10.45 14.86 27.79
CA LYS A 443 -11.80 14.30 27.79
C LYS A 443 -12.55 14.73 26.53
N ALA A 444 -12.55 16.03 26.23
CA ALA A 444 -13.14 16.57 25.02
C ALA A 444 -12.55 15.92 23.76
N ALA A 445 -11.22 15.80 23.68
CA ALA A 445 -10.54 15.17 22.56
C ALA A 445 -10.95 13.72 22.31
N ARG A 446 -11.21 12.93 23.36
CA ARG A 446 -11.65 11.54 23.23
C ARG A 446 -13.07 11.46 22.66
N VAL A 447 -13.98 12.30 23.16
CA VAL A 447 -15.35 12.39 22.64
C VAL A 447 -15.31 12.80 21.18
N TRP A 448 -14.54 13.84 20.84
CA TRP A 448 -14.35 14.31 19.47
C TRP A 448 -13.90 13.19 18.53
N ILE A 449 -12.90 12.41 18.94
CA ILE A 449 -12.37 11.29 18.15
C ILE A 449 -13.43 10.20 17.99
N MET A 450 -14.10 9.79 19.08
CA MET A 450 -15.14 8.76 19.04
C MET A 450 -16.30 9.17 18.12
N GLU A 451 -16.78 10.40 18.26
CA GLU A 451 -17.83 10.98 17.44
C GLU A 451 -17.42 11.01 15.96
N SER A 452 -16.20 11.48 15.66
CA SER A 452 -15.66 11.48 14.30
C SER A 452 -15.61 10.08 13.68
N VAL A 453 -15.25 9.04 14.45
CA VAL A 453 -15.24 7.66 13.97
C VAL A 453 -16.66 7.15 13.73
N VAL A 454 -17.56 7.36 14.69
CA VAL A 454 -18.97 6.94 14.60
C VAL A 454 -19.66 7.60 13.41
N ASP A 455 -19.54 8.91 13.26
CA ASP A 455 -20.18 9.67 12.18
C ASP A 455 -19.66 9.21 10.81
N ARG A 456 -18.35 8.99 10.68
CA ARG A 456 -17.78 8.49 9.43
C ARG A 456 -18.26 7.08 9.11
N LEU A 457 -18.29 6.18 10.09
CA LEU A 457 -18.76 4.81 9.88
C LEU A 457 -20.25 4.78 9.52
N LYS A 458 -21.09 5.62 10.15
CA LYS A 458 -22.50 5.77 9.76
C LYS A 458 -22.64 6.18 8.30
N ALA A 459 -21.96 7.25 7.90
CA ALA A 459 -22.03 7.76 6.53
C ALA A 459 -21.56 6.76 5.47
N GLU A 460 -20.74 5.77 5.85
CA GLU A 460 -20.15 4.78 4.94
C GLU A 460 -20.88 3.42 4.95
N LEU A 461 -21.66 3.12 5.98
CA LEU A 461 -22.26 1.79 6.21
C LEU A 461 -23.79 1.81 6.32
N GLU A 462 -24.41 2.98 6.53
CA GLU A 462 -25.87 3.19 6.56
C GLU A 462 -26.33 4.00 5.35
#